data_AF-A0A1T4LQ22-F1
#
_entry.id   AF-A0A1T4LQ22-F1
#
_cell.length_a   1.000
_cell.length_b   1.000
_cell.length_c   1.000
_cell.angle_alpha   90.00
_cell.angle_beta   90.00
_cell.angle_gamma   90.00
#
_symmetry.space_group_name_H-M   'P 1'
#
loop_
_entity.id
_entity.type
_entity.pdbx_description
1 polymer ?
#
loop_
_entity_poly.entity_id
_entity_poly.type
_entity_poly.pdbx_seq_one_letter_code
_entity_poly.pdbx_strand_id
1 'polypeptide(L)'
;MNKISKYLLATGGLATLVVPTVAASCDGSELEKKDNEIKELKEQLSQLQNSKDQQTTSLNQLNQKVAELEQIKKTIGEQLKALQEQGRSQDVEAINSLKAEKTELDKKIKALEKERNNIALASSNLWNSVSGEKHIMGQQVYASAKRLFDKMVTQENVELDKVKKDGEKVTVEATSEGKFIPVVFMDIDETVLNNFKYQNYLMVNRLNHSSKLFTEYINKAISTEVNGAIDFIKHVWSKGGVVMFNSNRTQTGSNSHVEKSKENIVKLGLEPKLMPEWIWWMRGDDRKQGIEQYSQTNKSPRISKEERMHWINTHKLTIDGKQAQFKVVMRVGDDISDFNDNYTKQPKQISSKELVDTMKDSSVGYGVLFGNDSLDNKSIYYNPKTNKWEKEDFAASYVLIPGNSSHGSWINQALNDYFDLQKVEELLKKDFMYTPDSK
;
A
#
# COMPACT_ATOMS: atom_id res chain seq x y z
N MET A 1 32.00 -32.37 22.55
CA MET A 1 32.11 -32.31 21.07
C MET A 1 31.43 -33.55 20.49
N ASN A 2 30.59 -33.56 19.48
CA ASN A 2 29.67 -32.57 18.91
C ASN A 2 28.75 -33.41 17.99
N LYS A 3 27.47 -33.57 18.35
CA LYS A 3 26.44 -34.16 17.46
C LYS A 3 25.13 -33.34 17.53
N ILE A 4 25.26 -32.04 17.75
CA ILE A 4 24.15 -31.05 17.73
C ILE A 4 24.30 -30.07 16.54
N SER A 5 25.27 -30.26 15.64
CA SER A 5 25.58 -29.29 14.57
C SER A 5 25.18 -29.71 13.15
N LYS A 6 24.10 -30.47 12.94
CA LYS A 6 23.68 -30.88 11.57
C LYS A 6 22.19 -30.73 11.22
N TYR A 7 21.39 -30.02 12.00
CA TYR A 7 19.98 -29.71 11.66
C TYR A 7 19.67 -28.21 11.66
N LEU A 8 20.58 -27.42 11.09
CA LEU A 8 20.34 -26.01 10.74
C LEU A 8 20.57 -25.84 9.24
N LEU A 9 19.59 -26.24 8.44
CA LEU A 9 19.34 -25.78 7.07
C LEU A 9 18.00 -26.37 6.61
N ALA A 10 17.14 -25.49 6.08
CA ALA A 10 15.83 -25.76 5.47
C ALA A 10 14.67 -26.10 6.42
N THR A 11 14.12 -25.08 7.07
CA THR A 11 12.68 -24.71 6.96
C THR A 11 12.51 -23.34 7.62
N GLY A 12 12.07 -22.35 6.86
CA GLY A 12 11.69 -21.05 7.39
C GLY A 12 10.46 -21.15 8.27
N GLY A 13 10.50 -20.42 9.39
CA GLY A 13 9.30 -19.88 10.02
C GLY A 13 8.57 -20.75 11.06
N LEU A 14 9.28 -21.47 11.94
CA LEU A 14 8.70 -21.79 13.26
C LEU A 14 9.13 -20.69 14.24
N ALA A 15 8.24 -19.74 14.47
CA ALA A 15 8.36 -18.85 15.61
C ALA A 15 8.16 -19.68 16.89
N THR A 16 9.24 -20.12 17.51
CA THR A 16 9.22 -20.58 18.90
C THR A 16 8.81 -19.41 19.78
N LEU A 17 7.55 -19.41 20.22
CA LEU A 17 7.07 -18.56 21.32
C LEU A 17 7.90 -18.87 22.56
N VAL A 18 8.82 -17.98 22.92
CA VAL A 18 9.41 -17.95 24.27
C VAL A 18 8.38 -17.26 25.17
N VAL A 19 7.63 -18.05 25.93
CA VAL A 19 6.72 -17.52 26.95
C VAL A 19 7.56 -17.08 28.15
N PRO A 20 7.53 -15.80 28.57
CA PRO A 20 8.18 -15.40 29.81
C PRO A 20 7.48 -16.07 30.98
N THR A 21 8.26 -16.65 31.89
CA THR A 21 7.78 -17.28 33.11
C THR A 21 7.22 -16.21 34.04
N VAL A 22 5.92 -15.93 33.95
CA VAL A 22 5.19 -15.13 34.94
C VAL A 22 4.64 -16.09 35.98
N ALA A 23 5.33 -16.17 37.11
CA ALA A 23 4.74 -16.72 38.32
C ALA A 23 3.79 -15.68 38.91
N ALA A 24 2.49 -15.81 38.62
CA ALA A 24 1.40 -15.19 39.38
C ALA A 24 0.11 -15.97 39.11
N SER A 25 -0.66 -16.23 40.17
CA SER A 25 -1.84 -17.09 40.22
C SER A 25 -2.86 -16.84 39.09
N CYS A 26 -2.94 -17.76 38.14
CA CYS A 26 -4.05 -17.84 37.19
C CYS A 26 -5.08 -18.87 37.68
N ASP A 27 -6.34 -18.48 37.70
CA ASP A 27 -7.48 -19.36 37.96
C ASP A 27 -7.53 -20.46 36.87
N GLY A 28 -7.77 -21.71 37.27
CA GLY A 28 -7.80 -22.87 36.36
C GLY A 28 -8.82 -22.73 35.24
N SER A 29 -9.89 -21.95 35.48
CA SER A 29 -10.93 -21.64 34.49
C SER A 29 -10.42 -20.75 33.33
N GLU A 30 -9.40 -19.93 33.59
CA GLU A 30 -8.83 -18.99 32.62
C GLU A 30 -7.79 -19.68 31.72
N LEU A 31 -7.06 -20.66 32.28
CA LEU A 31 -6.16 -21.54 31.52
C LEU A 31 -6.94 -22.46 30.56
N GLU A 32 -8.03 -23.06 31.02
CA GLU A 32 -8.86 -23.95 30.21
C GLU A 32 -9.56 -23.21 29.05
N LYS A 33 -9.96 -21.94 29.26
CA LYS A 33 -10.46 -21.07 28.18
C LYS A 33 -9.38 -20.80 27.12
N LYS A 34 -8.15 -20.47 27.54
CA LYS A 34 -7.04 -20.24 26.61
C LYS A 34 -6.65 -21.50 25.84
N ASP A 35 -6.70 -22.67 26.47
CA ASP A 35 -6.43 -23.93 25.80
C ASP A 35 -7.49 -24.27 24.74
N ASN A 36 -8.77 -23.97 25.01
CA ASN A 36 -9.86 -24.11 24.04
C ASN A 36 -9.71 -23.13 22.86
N GLU A 37 -9.36 -21.86 23.12
CA GLU A 37 -9.05 -20.88 22.06
C GLU A 37 -7.86 -21.33 21.19
N ILE A 38 -6.79 -21.85 21.81
CA ILE A 38 -5.62 -22.39 21.09
C ILE A 38 -6.02 -23.58 20.21
N LYS A 39 -6.91 -24.46 20.71
CA LYS A 39 -7.40 -25.62 19.94
C LYS A 39 -8.21 -25.18 18.73
N GLU A 40 -9.12 -24.22 18.90
CA GLU A 40 -9.93 -23.67 17.81
C GLU A 40 -9.06 -22.97 16.75
N LEU A 41 -8.07 -22.17 17.18
CA LEU A 41 -7.11 -21.53 16.28
C LEU A 41 -6.26 -22.54 15.49
N LYS A 42 -5.85 -23.65 16.11
CA LYS A 42 -5.12 -24.73 15.41
C LYS A 42 -5.98 -25.43 14.35
N GLU A 43 -7.26 -25.64 14.64
CA GLU A 43 -8.19 -26.26 13.70
C GLU A 43 -8.47 -25.32 12.51
N GLN A 44 -8.69 -24.02 12.77
CA GLN A 44 -8.79 -22.99 11.73
C GLN A 44 -7.51 -22.92 10.88
N LEU A 45 -6.33 -22.97 11.51
CA LEU A 45 -5.05 -22.95 10.79
C LEU A 45 -4.91 -24.17 9.87
N SER A 46 -5.28 -25.37 10.33
CA SER A 46 -5.23 -26.60 9.53
C SER A 46 -6.19 -26.54 8.33
N GLN A 47 -7.41 -26.02 8.52
CA GLN A 47 -8.37 -25.81 7.43
C GLN A 47 -7.84 -24.81 6.40
N LEU A 48 -7.20 -23.72 6.85
CA LEU A 48 -6.57 -22.73 5.98
C LEU A 48 -5.39 -23.30 5.20
N GLN A 49 -4.57 -24.15 5.81
CA GLN A 49 -3.47 -24.85 5.14
C GLN A 49 -3.98 -25.79 4.04
N ASN A 50 -4.98 -26.62 4.34
CA ASN A 50 -5.60 -27.50 3.33
C ASN A 50 -6.21 -26.70 2.18
N SER A 51 -6.89 -25.59 2.47
CA SER A 51 -7.43 -24.69 1.45
C SER A 51 -6.32 -24.08 0.57
N LYS A 52 -5.17 -23.73 1.16
CA LYS A 52 -4.01 -23.20 0.42
C LYS A 52 -3.41 -24.23 -0.53
N ASP A 53 -3.28 -25.48 -0.09
CA ASP A 53 -2.73 -26.57 -0.92
C ASP A 53 -3.64 -26.91 -2.10
N GLN A 54 -4.96 -26.92 -1.86
CA GLN A 54 -5.97 -27.08 -2.91
C GLN A 54 -5.94 -25.92 -3.92
N GLN A 55 -5.79 -24.68 -3.45
CA GLN A 55 -5.65 -23.51 -4.32
C GLN A 55 -4.39 -23.58 -5.17
N THR A 56 -3.26 -24.01 -4.59
CA THR A 56 -1.99 -24.16 -5.29
C THR A 56 -2.07 -25.24 -6.39
N THR A 57 -2.71 -26.37 -6.09
CA THR A 57 -2.95 -27.44 -7.07
C THR A 57 -3.83 -26.94 -8.22
N SER A 58 -4.93 -26.24 -7.89
CA SER A 58 -5.84 -25.66 -8.87
C SER A 58 -5.14 -24.63 -9.76
N LEU A 59 -4.28 -23.80 -9.17
CA LEU A 59 -3.50 -22.79 -9.89
C LEU A 59 -2.54 -23.43 -10.89
N ASN A 60 -1.83 -24.49 -10.48
CA ASN A 60 -0.90 -25.21 -11.35
C ASN A 60 -1.63 -25.86 -12.55
N GLN A 61 -2.77 -26.50 -12.30
CA GLN A 61 -3.59 -27.08 -13.37
C GLN A 61 -4.10 -26.02 -14.36
N LEU A 62 -4.50 -24.86 -13.84
CA LEU A 62 -4.99 -23.75 -14.65
C LEU A 62 -3.86 -23.13 -15.49
N ASN A 63 -2.67 -22.98 -14.93
CA ASN A 63 -1.48 -22.52 -15.65
C ASN A 63 -1.13 -23.44 -16.81
N GLN A 64 -1.10 -24.76 -16.57
CA GLN A 64 -0.84 -25.76 -17.61
C GLN A 64 -1.88 -25.65 -18.74
N LYS A 65 -3.16 -25.56 -18.38
CA LYS A 65 -4.26 -25.45 -19.36
C LYS A 65 -4.20 -24.16 -20.18
N VAL A 66 -3.85 -23.02 -19.56
CA VAL A 66 -3.66 -21.76 -20.29
C VAL A 66 -2.49 -21.87 -21.26
N ALA A 67 -1.37 -22.47 -20.84
CA ALA A 67 -0.20 -22.66 -21.71
C ALA A 67 -0.51 -23.57 -22.91
N GLU A 68 -1.23 -24.67 -22.70
CA GLU A 68 -1.68 -25.56 -23.77
C GLU A 68 -2.57 -24.83 -24.80
N LEU A 69 -3.53 -24.02 -24.32
CA LEU A 69 -4.44 -23.27 -25.19
C LEU A 69 -3.72 -22.14 -25.94
N GLU A 70 -2.77 -21.44 -25.33
CA GLU A 70 -1.93 -20.45 -26.02
C GLU A 70 -1.06 -21.10 -27.10
N GLN A 71 -0.54 -22.32 -26.87
CA GLN A 71 0.20 -23.06 -27.88
C GLN A 71 -0.70 -23.45 -29.07
N ILE A 72 -1.92 -23.91 -28.82
CA ILE A 72 -2.91 -24.19 -29.88
C ILE A 72 -3.23 -22.92 -30.67
N LYS A 73 -3.45 -21.79 -29.98
CA LYS A 73 -3.72 -20.49 -30.59
C LYS A 73 -2.58 -20.03 -31.49
N LYS A 74 -1.33 -20.23 -31.07
CA LYS A 74 -0.14 -19.95 -31.88
C LYS A 74 -0.15 -20.77 -33.17
N THR A 75 -0.39 -22.08 -33.07
CA THR A 75 -0.48 -22.96 -34.25
C THR A 75 -1.60 -22.54 -35.21
N ILE A 76 -2.79 -22.20 -34.71
CA ILE A 76 -3.90 -21.66 -35.53
C ILE A 76 -3.47 -20.35 -36.22
N GLY A 77 -2.74 -19.48 -35.51
CA GLY A 77 -2.20 -18.24 -36.08
C GLY A 77 -1.22 -18.47 -37.23
N GLU A 78 -0.34 -19.46 -37.10
CA GLU A 78 0.61 -19.86 -38.15
C GLU A 78 -0.12 -20.45 -39.37
N GLN A 79 -1.13 -21.30 -39.14
CA GLN A 79 -1.98 -21.86 -40.20
C GLN A 79 -2.75 -20.76 -40.95
N LEU A 80 -3.34 -19.81 -40.23
CA LEU A 80 -4.03 -18.66 -40.82
C LEU A 80 -3.09 -17.85 -41.71
N LYS A 81 -1.86 -17.59 -41.26
CA LYS A 81 -0.87 -16.86 -42.05
C LYS A 81 -0.50 -17.61 -43.33
N ALA A 82 -0.25 -18.91 -43.23
CA ALA A 82 0.07 -19.76 -44.37
C ALA A 82 -1.07 -19.80 -45.41
N LEU A 83 -2.33 -19.92 -44.98
CA LEU A 83 -3.49 -19.93 -45.88
C LEU A 83 -3.72 -18.56 -46.55
N GLN A 84 -3.48 -17.46 -45.82
CA GLN A 84 -3.59 -16.11 -46.37
C GLN A 84 -2.50 -15.82 -47.42
N GLU A 85 -1.29 -16.34 -47.23
CA GLU A 85 -0.17 -16.21 -48.19
C GLU A 85 -0.40 -17.05 -49.46
N GLN A 86 -1.16 -18.14 -49.39
CA GLN A 86 -1.47 -19.02 -50.53
C GLN A 86 -2.56 -18.49 -51.50
N GLY A 87 -3.30 -17.44 -51.13
CA GLY A 87 -4.10 -16.62 -52.05
C GLY A 87 -5.26 -17.29 -52.80
N ARG A 88 -5.76 -18.45 -52.36
CA ARG A 88 -6.83 -19.19 -53.04
C ARG A 88 -8.23 -18.83 -52.52
N SER A 89 -9.17 -18.53 -53.43
CA SER A 89 -10.57 -18.19 -53.11
C SER A 89 -11.36 -19.33 -52.46
N GLN A 90 -10.87 -20.58 -52.56
CA GLN A 90 -11.50 -21.77 -51.98
C GLN A 90 -11.22 -21.94 -50.48
N ASP A 91 -10.27 -21.19 -49.92
CA ASP A 91 -9.86 -21.29 -48.51
C ASP A 91 -10.59 -20.29 -47.60
N VAL A 92 -11.50 -19.47 -48.13
CA VAL A 92 -12.23 -18.42 -47.38
C VAL A 92 -13.06 -19.02 -46.23
N GLU A 93 -13.70 -20.17 -46.47
CA GLU A 93 -14.49 -20.86 -45.44
C GLU A 93 -13.59 -21.44 -44.33
N ALA A 94 -12.45 -22.02 -44.70
CA ALA A 94 -11.44 -22.49 -43.75
C ALA A 94 -10.83 -21.35 -42.93
N ILE A 95 -10.49 -20.23 -43.56
CA ILE A 95 -9.99 -19.02 -42.89
C ILE A 95 -11.02 -18.47 -41.90
N ASN A 96 -12.30 -18.42 -42.30
CA ASN A 96 -13.37 -17.93 -41.43
C ASN A 96 -13.62 -18.87 -40.24
N SER A 97 -13.57 -20.19 -40.46
CA SER A 97 -13.65 -21.20 -39.40
C SER A 97 -12.51 -21.07 -38.40
N LEU A 98 -11.25 -20.99 -38.86
CA LEU A 98 -10.09 -20.82 -38.00
C LEU A 98 -10.10 -19.49 -37.23
N LYS A 99 -10.62 -18.40 -37.82
CA LYS A 99 -10.83 -17.13 -37.10
C LYS A 99 -11.87 -17.26 -35.99
N ALA A 100 -12.96 -17.98 -36.24
CA ALA A 100 -14.00 -18.24 -35.24
C ALA A 100 -13.45 -19.10 -34.09
N GLU A 101 -12.71 -20.16 -34.40
CA GLU A 101 -12.04 -21.01 -33.42
C GLU A 101 -11.04 -20.22 -32.57
N LYS A 102 -10.19 -19.39 -33.21
CA LYS A 102 -9.27 -18.49 -32.52
C LYS A 102 -10.01 -17.54 -31.57
N THR A 103 -11.15 -17.00 -31.99
CA THR A 103 -11.96 -16.09 -31.19
C THR A 103 -12.56 -16.78 -29.96
N GLU A 104 -13.09 -18.00 -30.11
CA GLU A 104 -13.59 -18.79 -28.98
C GLU A 104 -12.47 -19.21 -28.03
N LEU A 105 -11.31 -19.55 -28.58
CA LEU A 105 -10.11 -19.85 -27.80
C LEU A 105 -9.66 -18.64 -26.98
N ASP A 106 -9.64 -17.44 -27.57
CA ASP A 106 -9.34 -16.18 -26.87
C ASP A 106 -10.31 -15.92 -25.71
N LYS A 107 -11.62 -16.16 -25.90
CA LYS A 107 -12.61 -16.03 -24.82
C LYS A 107 -12.35 -17.03 -23.69
N LYS A 108 -12.05 -18.28 -24.04
CA LYS A 108 -11.76 -19.35 -23.08
C LYS A 108 -10.49 -19.06 -22.29
N ILE A 109 -9.43 -18.62 -22.95
CA ILE A 109 -8.17 -18.21 -22.31
C ILE A 109 -8.45 -17.07 -21.33
N LYS A 110 -9.12 -15.98 -21.77
CA LYS A 110 -9.45 -14.84 -20.89
C LYS A 110 -10.26 -15.26 -19.65
N ALA A 111 -11.20 -16.20 -19.79
CA ALA A 111 -11.98 -16.70 -18.67
C ALA A 111 -11.11 -17.47 -17.66
N LEU A 112 -10.21 -18.32 -18.15
CA LEU A 112 -9.27 -19.08 -17.31
C LEU A 112 -8.24 -18.17 -16.65
N GLU A 113 -7.73 -17.16 -17.36
CA GLU A 113 -6.83 -16.15 -16.79
C GLU A 113 -7.51 -15.34 -15.68
N LYS A 114 -8.78 -14.97 -15.86
CA LYS A 114 -9.56 -14.31 -14.81
C LYS A 114 -9.70 -15.20 -13.58
N GLU A 115 -9.98 -16.49 -13.76
CA GLU A 115 -10.06 -17.45 -12.66
C GLU A 115 -8.72 -17.61 -11.94
N ARG A 116 -7.62 -17.69 -12.69
CA ARG A 116 -6.25 -17.76 -12.17
C ARG A 116 -5.94 -16.54 -11.31
N ASN A 117 -6.21 -15.35 -11.84
CA ASN A 117 -5.95 -14.09 -11.16
C ASN A 117 -6.77 -13.97 -9.87
N ASN A 118 -8.00 -14.50 -9.85
CA ASN A 118 -8.80 -14.56 -8.63
C ASN A 118 -8.17 -15.47 -7.56
N ILE A 119 -7.58 -16.61 -7.94
CA ILE A 119 -6.89 -17.52 -7.01
C ILE A 119 -5.62 -16.88 -6.44
N ALA A 120 -4.84 -16.20 -7.29
CA ALA A 120 -3.66 -15.45 -6.86
C ALA A 120 -4.04 -14.32 -5.88
N LEU A 121 -5.10 -13.56 -6.18
CA LEU A 121 -5.62 -12.53 -5.30
C LEU A 121 -6.15 -13.11 -3.98
N ALA A 122 -6.83 -14.28 -4.02
CA ALA A 122 -7.29 -14.97 -2.82
C ALA A 122 -6.11 -15.36 -1.90
N SER A 123 -5.00 -15.84 -2.48
CA SER A 123 -3.78 -16.16 -1.73
C SER A 123 -3.17 -14.93 -1.06
N SER A 124 -3.09 -13.82 -1.78
CA SER A 124 -2.62 -12.53 -1.25
C SER A 124 -3.52 -12.01 -0.12
N ASN A 125 -4.83 -12.03 -0.34
CA ASN A 125 -5.83 -11.61 0.64
C ASN A 125 -5.76 -12.47 1.90
N LEU A 126 -5.58 -13.78 1.75
CA LEU A 126 -5.41 -14.69 2.86
C LEU A 126 -4.18 -14.32 3.68
N TRP A 127 -3.01 -14.21 3.04
CA TRP A 127 -1.78 -13.80 3.73
C TRP A 127 -1.98 -12.48 4.48
N ASN A 128 -2.60 -11.48 3.85
CA ASN A 128 -2.86 -10.20 4.47
C ASN A 128 -3.86 -10.23 5.63
N SER A 129 -4.83 -11.14 5.59
CA SER A 129 -5.90 -11.21 6.58
C SER A 129 -5.51 -12.02 7.81
N VAL A 130 -4.71 -13.08 7.64
CA VAL A 130 -4.47 -14.07 8.72
C VAL A 130 -3.01 -14.31 9.06
N SER A 131 -2.04 -13.89 8.24
CA SER A 131 -0.64 -14.23 8.53
C SER A 131 -0.12 -13.49 9.76
N GLY A 132 0.61 -14.22 10.61
CA GLY A 132 1.34 -13.63 11.74
C GLY A 132 2.43 -12.67 11.25
N GLU A 133 3.03 -12.95 10.09
CA GLU A 133 4.02 -12.09 9.44
C GLU A 133 3.43 -10.72 9.14
N LYS A 134 2.28 -10.63 8.46
CA LYS A 134 1.64 -9.34 8.19
C LYS A 134 1.31 -8.59 9.49
N HIS A 135 0.84 -9.32 10.50
CA HIS A 135 0.52 -8.76 11.81
C HIS A 135 1.75 -8.12 12.48
N ILE A 136 2.88 -8.82 12.51
CA ILE A 136 4.13 -8.37 13.14
C ILE A 136 4.84 -7.30 12.29
N MET A 137 4.75 -7.38 10.96
CA MET A 137 5.37 -6.42 10.04
C MET A 137 4.89 -4.98 10.30
N GLY A 138 3.59 -4.78 10.53
CA GLY A 138 3.07 -3.46 10.92
C GLY A 138 3.72 -2.92 12.19
N GLN A 139 3.76 -3.73 13.25
CA GLN A 139 4.37 -3.35 14.53
C GLN A 139 5.85 -3.02 14.39
N GLN A 140 6.61 -3.85 13.67
CA GLN A 140 8.05 -3.65 13.46
C GLN A 140 8.32 -2.34 12.70
N VAL A 141 7.55 -2.06 11.65
CA VAL A 141 7.73 -0.87 10.83
C VAL A 141 7.37 0.38 11.60
N TYR A 142 6.26 0.39 12.35
CA TYR A 142 5.91 1.54 13.20
C TYR A 142 6.83 1.72 14.39
N ALA A 143 7.40 0.66 14.96
CA ALA A 143 8.46 0.77 15.96
C ALA A 143 9.72 1.43 15.37
N SER A 144 10.06 1.13 14.11
CA SER A 144 11.12 1.84 13.40
C SER A 144 10.76 3.30 13.13
N ALA A 145 9.54 3.56 12.66
CA ALA A 145 9.04 4.90 12.38
C ALA A 145 9.12 5.83 13.60
N LYS A 146 8.86 5.34 14.82
CA LYS A 146 9.06 6.11 16.05
C LYS A 146 10.51 6.62 16.19
N ARG A 147 11.50 5.75 15.98
CA ARG A 147 12.93 6.11 16.05
C ARG A 147 13.33 7.10 14.95
N LEU A 148 12.86 6.86 13.73
CA LEU A 148 13.12 7.74 12.59
C LEU A 148 12.51 9.12 12.82
N PHE A 149 11.29 9.19 13.35
CA PHE A 149 10.64 10.45 13.69
C PHE A 149 11.38 11.19 14.80
N ASP A 150 11.73 10.50 15.88
CA ASP A 150 12.52 11.06 16.98
C ASP A 150 13.85 11.65 16.49
N LYS A 151 14.46 11.03 15.49
CA LYS A 151 15.65 11.56 14.81
C LYS A 151 15.33 12.78 13.94
N MET A 152 14.30 12.73 13.11
CA MET A 152 13.93 13.82 12.20
C MET A 152 13.53 15.10 12.95
N VAL A 153 13.02 15.02 14.18
CA VAL A 153 12.65 16.22 14.96
C VAL A 153 13.83 16.89 15.67
N THR A 154 15.04 16.34 15.60
CA THR A 154 16.23 16.99 16.18
C THR A 154 16.89 18.01 15.25
N GLN A 155 16.26 18.35 14.13
CA GLN A 155 16.74 19.37 13.20
C GLN A 155 16.65 20.76 13.85
N GLU A 156 17.60 21.65 13.54
CA GLU A 156 17.73 22.97 14.19
C GLU A 156 16.52 23.90 13.94
N ASN A 157 15.83 23.72 12.82
CA ASN A 157 14.69 24.53 12.39
C ASN A 157 13.32 23.98 12.82
N VAL A 158 13.30 22.91 13.63
CA VAL A 158 12.07 22.32 14.18
C VAL A 158 11.65 23.00 15.48
N GLU A 159 10.36 23.32 15.62
CA GLU A 159 9.73 23.78 16.86
C GLU A 159 8.67 22.78 17.33
N LEU A 160 8.88 22.20 18.52
CA LEU A 160 8.01 21.16 19.11
C LEU A 160 7.03 21.71 20.16
N ASP A 161 7.14 22.98 20.52
CA ASP A 161 6.35 23.64 21.56
C ASP A 161 5.13 24.40 21.00
N LYS A 162 4.98 24.45 19.67
CA LYS A 162 3.94 25.24 18.97
C LYS A 162 2.60 24.52 18.85
N VAL A 163 2.53 23.26 19.22
CA VAL A 163 1.29 22.46 19.19
C VAL A 163 0.93 22.10 20.62
N LYS A 164 -0.18 22.64 21.12
CA LYS A 164 -0.62 22.47 22.50
C LYS A 164 -1.92 21.69 22.54
N LYS A 165 -2.02 20.79 23.52
CA LYS A 165 -3.23 20.02 23.82
C LYS A 165 -3.87 20.68 25.04
N ASP A 166 -4.89 21.49 24.83
CA ASP A 166 -5.62 22.19 25.89
C ASP A 166 -7.01 21.55 26.04
N GLY A 167 -7.17 20.72 27.06
CA GLY A 167 -8.37 19.91 27.27
C GLY A 167 -8.69 19.02 26.05
N GLU A 168 -9.84 19.30 25.43
CA GLU A 168 -10.38 18.61 24.24
C GLU A 168 -9.97 19.24 22.91
N LYS A 169 -9.12 20.29 22.91
CA LYS A 169 -8.70 20.99 21.69
C LYS A 169 -7.19 20.91 21.50
N VAL A 170 -6.78 20.75 20.23
CA VAL A 170 -5.42 21.03 19.79
C VAL A 170 -5.37 22.47 19.27
N THR A 171 -4.48 23.28 19.84
CA THR A 171 -4.21 24.64 19.39
C THR A 171 -2.80 24.74 18.80
N VAL A 172 -2.63 25.70 17.89
CA VAL A 172 -1.37 25.94 17.19
C VAL A 172 -0.94 27.38 17.42
N GLU A 173 0.33 27.57 17.76
CA GLU A 173 0.98 28.88 17.87
C GLU A 173 1.72 29.25 16.59
N ALA A 174 1.99 30.55 16.41
CA ALA A 174 2.77 31.00 15.27
C ALA A 174 4.22 30.50 15.38
N THR A 175 4.77 30.04 14.26
CA THR A 175 6.17 29.61 14.20
C THR A 175 7.11 30.80 14.06
N SER A 176 8.32 30.66 14.59
CA SER A 176 9.38 31.66 14.37
C SER A 176 9.80 31.69 12.90
N GLU A 177 10.39 32.81 12.46
CA GLU A 177 10.88 32.95 11.08
C GLU A 177 11.95 31.88 10.77
N GLY A 178 11.84 31.24 9.60
CA GLY A 178 12.73 30.15 9.19
C GLY A 178 12.55 28.82 9.95
N LYS A 179 11.59 28.73 10.89
CA LYS A 179 11.29 27.51 11.66
C LYS A 179 9.92 26.93 11.34
N PHE A 180 9.72 25.66 11.67
CA PHE A 180 8.48 24.93 11.36
C PHE A 180 8.10 23.86 12.38
N ILE A 181 6.83 23.48 12.36
CA ILE A 181 6.28 22.33 13.08
C ILE A 181 6.47 21.06 12.22
N PRO A 182 7.03 19.97 12.76
CA PRO A 182 7.29 18.76 11.99
C PRO A 182 6.00 17.96 11.78
N VAL A 183 5.76 17.59 10.54
CA VAL A 183 4.60 16.80 10.11
C VAL A 183 5.02 15.40 9.69
N VAL A 184 4.26 14.42 10.17
CA VAL A 184 4.18 13.09 9.58
C VAL A 184 2.94 13.04 8.71
N PHE A 185 3.13 12.85 7.41
CA PHE A 185 2.03 12.74 6.46
C PHE A 185 1.79 11.26 6.15
N MET A 186 0.61 10.75 6.52
CA MET A 186 0.29 9.32 6.45
C MET A 186 -0.85 9.06 5.46
N ASP A 187 -0.70 8.07 4.59
CA ASP A 187 -1.87 7.48 3.94
C ASP A 187 -2.82 6.83 4.98
N ILE A 188 -4.05 6.51 4.57
CA ILE A 188 -5.05 5.88 5.43
C ILE A 188 -5.23 4.39 5.10
N ASP A 189 -5.42 4.03 3.83
CA ASP A 189 -5.87 2.68 3.45
C ASP A 189 -4.65 1.74 3.40
N GLU A 190 -4.69 0.60 4.07
CA GLU A 190 -3.55 -0.34 4.24
C GLU A 190 -2.31 0.27 4.93
N THR A 191 -2.39 1.54 5.34
CA THR A 191 -1.39 2.27 6.13
C THR A 191 -1.85 2.45 7.57
N VAL A 192 -3.01 3.09 7.83
CA VAL A 192 -3.59 3.26 9.17
C VAL A 192 -4.74 2.28 9.40
N LEU A 193 -5.62 2.18 8.40
CA LEU A 193 -6.80 1.33 8.39
C LEU A 193 -6.57 0.14 7.47
N ASN A 194 -6.68 -1.06 8.03
CA ASN A 194 -6.70 -2.30 7.29
C ASN A 194 -8.10 -2.54 6.73
N ASN A 195 -8.21 -2.53 5.40
CA ASN A 195 -9.44 -2.72 4.64
C ASN A 195 -9.48 -4.08 3.92
N PHE A 196 -8.66 -5.07 4.30
CA PHE A 196 -8.69 -6.40 3.66
C PHE A 196 -10.06 -7.09 3.78
N LYS A 197 -10.91 -6.71 4.75
CA LYS A 197 -12.33 -7.12 4.78
C LYS A 197 -13.09 -6.74 3.51
N TYR A 198 -12.85 -5.54 2.97
CA TYR A 198 -13.42 -5.11 1.69
C TYR A 198 -12.88 -5.93 0.53
N GLN A 199 -11.56 -6.15 0.48
CA GLN A 199 -10.93 -6.97 -0.56
C GLN A 199 -11.45 -8.42 -0.54
N ASN A 200 -11.66 -8.98 0.65
CA ASN A 200 -12.25 -10.31 0.85
C ASN A 200 -13.69 -10.37 0.37
N TYR A 201 -14.50 -9.34 0.67
CA TYR A 201 -15.87 -9.24 0.19
C TYR A 201 -15.93 -9.21 -1.34
N LEU A 202 -15.08 -8.40 -1.99
CA LEU A 202 -15.00 -8.36 -3.45
C LEU A 202 -14.63 -9.72 -4.03
N MET A 203 -13.61 -10.37 -3.46
CA MET A 203 -13.11 -11.67 -3.91
C MET A 203 -14.19 -12.76 -3.81
N VAL A 204 -14.80 -12.94 -2.64
CA VAL A 204 -15.82 -13.99 -2.40
C VAL A 204 -17.03 -13.82 -3.31
N ASN A 205 -17.44 -12.57 -3.57
CA ASN A 205 -18.61 -12.26 -4.38
C ASN A 205 -18.28 -12.05 -5.88
N ARG A 206 -17.01 -12.25 -6.29
CA ARG A 206 -16.54 -12.04 -7.67
C ARG A 206 -16.87 -10.63 -8.21
N LEU A 207 -16.79 -9.64 -7.34
CA LEU A 207 -17.06 -8.23 -7.65
C LEU A 207 -15.76 -7.48 -7.95
N ASN A 208 -15.84 -6.47 -8.81
CA ASN A 208 -14.77 -5.50 -8.97
C ASN A 208 -14.97 -4.33 -8.00
N HIS A 209 -13.87 -3.66 -7.66
CA HIS A 209 -13.94 -2.40 -6.92
C HIS A 209 -14.83 -1.37 -7.63
N SER A 210 -15.62 -0.64 -6.86
CA SER A 210 -16.32 0.56 -7.33
C SER A 210 -16.40 1.60 -6.21
N SER A 211 -16.38 2.88 -6.58
CA SER A 211 -16.51 3.99 -5.62
C SER A 211 -17.76 3.89 -4.74
N LYS A 212 -18.86 3.35 -5.29
CA LYS A 212 -20.11 3.15 -4.55
C LYS A 212 -19.94 2.10 -3.46
N LEU A 213 -19.49 0.89 -3.82
CA LEU A 213 -19.27 -0.19 -2.86
C LEU A 213 -18.23 0.19 -1.79
N PHE A 214 -17.19 0.91 -2.19
CA PHE A 214 -16.17 1.37 -1.25
C PHE A 214 -16.71 2.41 -0.27
N THR A 215 -17.57 3.33 -0.73
CA THR A 215 -18.26 4.28 0.15
C THR A 215 -19.19 3.57 1.12
N GLU A 216 -19.94 2.57 0.65
CA GLU A 216 -20.79 1.73 1.52
C GLU A 216 -19.97 1.03 2.61
N TYR A 217 -18.79 0.51 2.26
CA TYR A 217 -17.86 -0.10 3.22
C TYR A 217 -17.30 0.93 4.23
N ILE A 218 -16.81 2.08 3.77
CA ILE A 218 -16.30 3.15 4.65
C ILE A 218 -17.38 3.60 5.64
N ASN A 219 -18.63 3.73 5.19
CA ASN A 219 -19.76 4.14 6.03
C ASN A 219 -20.04 3.16 7.18
N LYS A 220 -19.57 1.92 7.11
CA LYS A 220 -19.66 0.97 8.22
C LYS A 220 -18.65 1.26 9.33
N ALA A 221 -17.52 1.91 9.03
CA ALA A 221 -16.45 2.21 9.98
C ALA A 221 -16.01 0.95 10.77
N ILE A 222 -15.68 -0.13 10.03
CA ILE A 222 -15.33 -1.46 10.55
C ILE A 222 -13.91 -1.93 10.18
N SER A 223 -13.12 -1.07 9.55
CA SER A 223 -11.71 -1.37 9.26
C SER A 223 -10.95 -1.54 10.57
N THR A 224 -10.00 -2.46 10.59
CA THR A 224 -9.14 -2.68 11.75
C THR A 224 -7.90 -1.79 11.66
N GLU A 225 -7.13 -1.71 12.74
CA GLU A 225 -5.85 -1.02 12.71
C GLU A 225 -4.84 -1.81 11.85
N VAL A 226 -3.98 -1.10 11.12
CA VAL A 226 -2.69 -1.64 10.71
C VAL A 226 -1.76 -1.53 11.92
N ASN A 227 -1.47 -2.66 12.54
CA ASN A 227 -0.92 -2.71 13.89
C ASN A 227 0.24 -1.75 14.14
N GLY A 228 0.11 -0.93 15.18
CA GLY A 228 1.13 0.04 15.59
C GLY A 228 0.91 1.43 15.02
N ALA A 229 0.00 1.61 14.07
CA ALA A 229 -0.32 2.92 13.49
C ALA A 229 -0.87 3.89 14.54
N ILE A 230 -1.83 3.46 15.37
CA ILE A 230 -2.47 4.33 16.37
C ILE A 230 -1.45 4.74 17.44
N ASP A 231 -0.63 3.80 17.90
CA ASP A 231 0.44 4.08 18.85
C ASP A 231 1.53 4.98 18.28
N PHE A 232 1.84 4.85 17.00
CA PHE A 232 2.77 5.74 16.32
C PHE A 232 2.18 7.16 16.19
N ILE A 233 0.91 7.30 15.82
CA ILE A 233 0.24 8.61 15.76
C ILE A 233 0.29 9.29 17.14
N LYS A 234 -0.06 8.57 18.22
CA LYS A 234 0.04 9.07 19.59
C LYS A 234 1.47 9.50 19.94
N HIS A 235 2.47 8.72 19.54
CA HIS A 235 3.89 9.05 19.74
C HIS A 235 4.26 10.39 19.09
N VAL A 236 3.93 10.58 17.80
CA VAL A 236 4.20 11.84 17.07
C VAL A 236 3.59 13.04 17.80
N TRP A 237 2.31 12.95 18.14
CA TRP A 237 1.63 14.01 18.90
C TRP A 237 2.22 14.23 20.30
N SER A 238 2.73 13.19 20.96
CA SER A 238 3.37 13.32 22.28
C SER A 238 4.71 14.06 22.24
N LYS A 239 5.36 14.07 21.07
CA LYS A 239 6.66 14.70 20.83
C LYS A 239 6.54 16.11 20.26
N GLY A 240 5.33 16.68 20.16
CA GLY A 240 5.10 18.02 19.62
C GLY A 240 5.00 18.09 18.09
N GLY A 241 5.05 16.95 17.40
CA GLY A 241 4.76 16.88 15.97
C GLY A 241 3.26 16.71 15.69
N VAL A 242 2.93 16.73 14.40
CA VAL A 242 1.56 16.59 13.92
C VAL A 242 1.46 15.45 12.91
N VAL A 243 0.40 14.66 13.01
CA VAL A 243 0.01 13.73 11.94
C VAL A 243 -1.03 14.39 11.05
N MET A 244 -0.77 14.41 9.74
CA MET A 244 -1.74 14.78 8.69
C MET A 244 -2.04 13.57 7.81
N PHE A 245 -3.30 13.42 7.38
CA PHE A 245 -3.71 12.26 6.57
C PHE A 245 -3.76 12.58 5.07
N ASN A 246 -2.96 11.89 4.24
CA ASN A 246 -2.87 12.02 2.77
C ASN A 246 -3.57 10.87 2.05
N SER A 247 -4.90 10.89 1.97
CA SER A 247 -5.63 9.75 1.41
C SER A 247 -6.24 10.04 0.04
N ASN A 248 -6.48 8.99 -0.73
CA ASN A 248 -7.33 9.04 -1.93
C ASN A 248 -8.82 8.83 -1.62
N ARG A 249 -9.18 8.61 -0.34
CA ARG A 249 -10.55 8.79 0.16
C ARG A 249 -11.07 10.18 -0.20
N THR A 250 -12.38 10.33 -0.29
CA THR A 250 -13.01 11.58 -0.74
C THR A 250 -13.10 12.57 0.42
N GLN A 251 -12.54 13.77 0.28
CA GLN A 251 -12.61 14.84 1.29
C GLN A 251 -14.02 15.47 1.36
N THR A 252 -14.66 15.70 0.22
CA THR A 252 -15.81 16.63 0.09
C THR A 252 -17.02 16.01 -0.61
N GLY A 253 -18.16 16.72 -0.52
CA GLY A 253 -19.42 16.32 -1.16
C GLY A 253 -20.24 15.31 -0.35
N SER A 254 -21.38 14.88 -0.90
CA SER A 254 -22.29 13.93 -0.26
C SER A 254 -21.68 12.54 -0.02
N ASN A 255 -20.55 12.24 -0.68
CA ASN A 255 -19.77 11.01 -0.51
C ASN A 255 -18.44 11.27 0.23
N SER A 256 -18.35 12.34 1.03
CA SER A 256 -17.17 12.57 1.87
C SER A 256 -16.94 11.38 2.81
N HIS A 257 -15.68 11.01 2.96
CA HIS A 257 -15.21 9.90 3.78
C HIS A 257 -14.57 10.38 5.08
N VAL A 258 -14.44 11.69 5.32
CA VAL A 258 -13.70 12.25 6.47
C VAL A 258 -14.31 11.79 7.79
N GLU A 259 -15.60 12.08 8.01
CA GLU A 259 -16.29 11.76 9.27
C GLU A 259 -16.29 10.26 9.57
N LYS A 260 -16.50 9.42 8.55
CA LYS A 260 -16.53 7.97 8.73
C LYS A 260 -15.14 7.37 8.92
N SER A 261 -14.10 7.98 8.33
CA SER A 261 -12.71 7.63 8.62
C SER A 261 -12.34 8.00 10.05
N LYS A 262 -12.72 9.20 10.50
CA LYS A 262 -12.54 9.69 11.87
C LYS A 262 -13.25 8.78 12.86
N GLU A 263 -14.53 8.46 12.64
CA GLU A 263 -15.29 7.52 13.47
C GLU A 263 -14.59 6.16 13.59
N ASN A 264 -14.09 5.61 12.48
CA ASN A 264 -13.36 4.35 12.50
C ASN A 264 -12.07 4.46 13.34
N ILE A 265 -11.27 5.51 13.15
CA ILE A 265 -10.00 5.70 13.85
C ILE A 265 -10.22 5.95 15.36
N VAL A 266 -11.31 6.64 15.73
CA VAL A 266 -11.73 6.80 17.14
C VAL A 266 -12.06 5.45 17.78
N LYS A 267 -12.79 4.56 17.08
CA LYS A 267 -13.09 3.20 17.57
C LYS A 267 -11.83 2.37 17.82
N LEU A 268 -10.73 2.67 17.11
CA LEU A 268 -9.43 2.03 17.27
C LEU A 268 -8.58 2.66 18.40
N GLY A 269 -9.12 3.66 19.11
CA GLY A 269 -8.51 4.19 20.32
C GLY A 269 -7.65 5.44 20.12
N LEU A 270 -7.77 6.16 19.00
CA LEU A 270 -7.20 7.51 18.86
C LEU A 270 -8.20 8.56 19.36
N GLU A 271 -7.73 9.49 20.19
CA GLU A 271 -8.58 10.54 20.74
C GLU A 271 -9.05 11.52 19.64
N PRO A 272 -10.36 11.87 19.58
CA PRO A 272 -10.90 12.76 18.54
C PRO A 272 -10.19 14.12 18.44
N LYS A 273 -9.70 14.66 19.56
CA LYS A 273 -8.99 15.94 19.61
C LYS A 273 -7.68 15.95 18.82
N LEU A 274 -7.07 14.78 18.59
CA LEU A 274 -5.87 14.62 17.77
C LEU A 274 -6.20 14.57 16.27
N MET A 275 -7.48 14.69 15.90
CA MET A 275 -7.95 14.74 14.52
C MET A 275 -8.80 15.99 14.23
N PRO A 276 -8.25 17.21 14.45
CA PRO A 276 -8.95 18.44 14.09
C PRO A 276 -9.09 18.54 12.56
N GLU A 277 -10.06 19.33 12.09
CA GLU A 277 -10.42 19.37 10.65
C GLU A 277 -9.26 19.73 9.70
N TRP A 278 -8.30 20.53 10.17
CA TRP A 278 -7.19 21.01 9.35
C TRP A 278 -6.14 19.93 9.01
N ILE A 279 -6.15 18.75 9.67
CA ILE A 279 -5.18 17.67 9.40
C ILE A 279 -5.58 16.73 8.25
N TRP A 280 -6.81 16.85 7.72
CA TRP A 280 -7.28 15.99 6.64
C TRP A 280 -6.94 16.60 5.27
N TRP A 281 -6.14 15.88 4.50
CA TRP A 281 -5.71 16.26 3.17
C TRP A 281 -6.04 15.11 2.21
N MET A 282 -7.32 14.89 1.94
CA MET A 282 -7.78 13.79 1.08
C MET A 282 -8.12 14.24 -0.35
N ARG A 283 -8.51 13.30 -1.22
CA ARG A 283 -8.87 13.61 -2.62
C ARG A 283 -10.03 14.60 -2.67
N GLY A 284 -9.85 15.68 -3.43
CA GLY A 284 -10.82 16.76 -3.56
C GLY A 284 -10.59 17.94 -2.60
N ASP A 285 -9.53 17.89 -1.80
CA ASP A 285 -8.99 19.06 -1.10
C ASP A 285 -8.24 19.96 -2.10
N ASP A 286 -8.71 21.20 -2.31
CA ASP A 286 -8.09 22.19 -3.21
C ASP A 286 -7.86 23.51 -2.47
N ARG A 287 -7.28 23.47 -1.24
CA ARG A 287 -7.03 24.62 -0.34
C ARG A 287 -6.17 25.75 -0.96
N LYS A 288 -6.67 26.42 -1.98
CA LYS A 288 -6.16 27.65 -2.63
C LYS A 288 -6.29 28.91 -1.77
N GLN A 289 -7.07 28.91 -0.69
CA GLN A 289 -7.38 30.10 0.10
C GLN A 289 -7.53 29.76 1.58
N GLY A 290 -6.45 29.28 2.23
CA GLY A 290 -6.31 29.23 3.68
C GLY A 290 -7.62 29.13 4.47
N ILE A 291 -8.11 27.91 4.69
CA ILE A 291 -9.29 27.53 5.49
C ILE A 291 -10.70 27.72 4.86
N GLU A 292 -10.89 28.22 3.64
CA GLU A 292 -12.27 28.27 3.08
C GLU A 292 -12.68 27.02 2.27
N GLN A 293 -13.93 26.60 2.50
CA GLN A 293 -14.57 25.41 1.92
C GLN A 293 -14.65 25.47 0.39
N TYR A 294 -14.43 24.33 -0.27
CA TYR A 294 -14.30 24.29 -1.73
C TYR A 294 -15.58 24.01 -2.52
N SER A 295 -15.64 24.77 -3.61
CA SER A 295 -16.68 24.85 -4.64
C SER A 295 -16.84 23.57 -5.47
N GLN A 296 -18.08 23.09 -5.58
CA GLN A 296 -18.54 21.96 -6.42
C GLN A 296 -18.57 22.30 -7.92
N THR A 297 -17.56 22.97 -8.48
CA THR A 297 -17.47 22.99 -9.94
C THR A 297 -17.06 21.58 -10.41
N ASN A 298 -17.71 21.06 -11.45
CA ASN A 298 -17.55 19.71 -12.01
C ASN A 298 -16.12 19.34 -12.52
N LYS A 299 -15.09 20.03 -12.05
CA LYS A 299 -13.67 19.84 -12.34
C LYS A 299 -12.87 19.85 -11.05
N SER A 300 -13.16 18.97 -10.08
CA SER A 300 -12.26 18.78 -8.94
C SER A 300 -10.86 18.48 -9.47
N PRO A 301 -9.86 19.37 -9.28
CA PRO A 301 -8.52 19.06 -9.73
C PRO A 301 -8.06 17.81 -8.97
N ARG A 302 -7.63 16.78 -9.71
CA ARG A 302 -6.96 15.63 -9.10
C ARG A 302 -5.55 16.07 -8.71
N ILE A 303 -5.46 16.76 -7.58
CA ILE A 303 -4.18 17.14 -6.97
C ILE A 303 -3.52 15.86 -6.45
N SER A 304 -2.26 15.66 -6.78
CA SER A 304 -1.49 14.49 -6.36
C SER A 304 -1.25 14.51 -4.84
N LYS A 305 -0.85 13.38 -4.26
CA LYS A 305 -0.41 13.33 -2.86
C LYS A 305 0.81 14.20 -2.64
N GLU A 306 1.74 14.19 -3.59
CA GLU A 306 2.98 14.96 -3.56
C GLU A 306 2.73 16.47 -3.63
N GLU A 307 1.80 16.93 -4.46
CA GLU A 307 1.42 18.35 -4.49
C GLU A 307 0.80 18.81 -3.15
N ARG A 308 -0.01 17.97 -2.48
CA ARG A 308 -0.54 18.28 -1.14
C ARG A 308 0.58 18.43 -0.10
N MET A 309 1.58 17.55 -0.15
CA MET A 309 2.75 17.63 0.73
C MET A 309 3.62 18.86 0.42
N HIS A 310 3.87 19.13 -0.87
CA HIS A 310 4.63 20.29 -1.30
C HIS A 310 3.94 21.61 -0.91
N TRP A 311 2.60 21.67 -1.00
CA TRP A 311 1.84 22.81 -0.52
C TRP A 311 2.06 23.06 0.98
N ILE A 312 1.97 22.01 1.81
CA ILE A 312 2.27 22.11 3.25
C ILE A 312 3.69 22.62 3.50
N ASN A 313 4.68 22.14 2.75
CA ASN A 313 6.08 22.55 2.92
C ASN A 313 6.35 24.01 2.56
N THR A 314 5.54 24.59 1.67
CA THR A 314 5.80 25.91 1.05
C THR A 314 4.87 27.01 1.54
N HIS A 315 3.79 26.66 2.26
CA HIS A 315 2.79 27.61 2.73
C HIS A 315 2.62 27.53 4.25
N LYS A 316 2.32 28.67 4.86
CA LYS A 316 1.87 28.74 6.25
C LYS A 316 0.37 28.41 6.31
N LEU A 317 -0.03 27.61 7.29
CA LEU A 317 -1.44 27.43 7.63
C LEU A 317 -1.87 28.48 8.65
N THR A 318 -3.04 29.07 8.43
CA THR A 318 -3.73 29.82 9.48
C THR A 318 -4.57 28.83 10.28
N ILE A 319 -4.36 28.75 11.60
CA ILE A 319 -5.14 27.91 12.52
C ILE A 319 -5.43 28.77 13.74
N ASP A 320 -6.71 28.93 14.10
CA ASP A 320 -7.13 29.81 15.21
C ASP A 320 -6.55 31.24 15.13
N GLY A 321 -6.41 31.79 13.92
CA GLY A 321 -5.84 33.12 13.67
C GLY A 321 -4.30 33.20 13.82
N LYS A 322 -3.62 32.07 14.04
CA LYS A 322 -2.15 31.98 14.09
C LYS A 322 -1.62 31.41 12.78
N GLN A 323 -0.60 32.04 12.22
CA GLN A 323 0.10 31.54 11.03
C GLN A 323 1.29 30.67 11.44
N ALA A 324 1.26 29.40 11.05
CA ALA A 324 2.29 28.43 11.39
C ALA A 324 2.83 27.76 10.12
N GLN A 325 4.16 27.65 10.02
CA GLN A 325 4.81 26.86 8.99
C GLN A 325 4.86 25.39 9.43
N PHE A 326 4.53 24.50 8.51
CA PHE A 326 4.64 23.06 8.70
C PHE A 326 5.60 22.50 7.66
N LYS A 327 6.37 21.45 7.98
CA LYS A 327 7.12 20.70 6.96
C LYS A 327 7.00 19.20 7.18
N VAL A 328 6.87 18.47 6.08
CA VAL A 328 6.66 17.03 6.03
C VAL A 328 7.98 16.30 6.22
N VAL A 329 8.39 16.14 7.47
CA VAL A 329 9.64 15.44 7.84
C VAL A 329 9.50 13.92 7.75
N MET A 330 8.28 13.40 7.62
CA MET A 330 8.07 11.98 7.38
C MET A 330 6.88 11.72 6.47
N ARG A 331 7.05 10.80 5.52
CA ARG A 331 5.98 10.28 4.65
C ARG A 331 5.76 8.81 4.99
N VAL A 332 4.52 8.39 5.16
CA VAL A 332 4.17 7.00 5.51
C VAL A 332 3.05 6.52 4.60
N GLY A 333 3.24 5.35 3.99
CA GLY A 333 2.27 4.80 3.04
C GLY A 333 2.61 3.36 2.68
N ASP A 334 1.65 2.61 2.14
CA ASP A 334 1.81 1.23 1.67
C ASP A 334 2.11 1.15 0.17
N ASP A 335 1.83 2.23 -0.57
CA ASP A 335 2.06 2.33 -2.01
C ASP A 335 3.22 3.31 -2.29
N ILE A 336 4.03 3.01 -3.30
CA ILE A 336 5.14 3.90 -3.67
C ILE A 336 4.67 5.30 -4.12
N SER A 337 3.44 5.37 -4.64
CA SER A 337 2.76 6.61 -4.98
C SER A 337 2.31 7.43 -3.77
N ASP A 338 2.48 6.95 -2.54
CA ASP A 338 2.23 7.75 -1.34
C ASP A 338 3.36 8.74 -1.05
N PHE A 339 4.54 8.47 -1.63
CA PHE A 339 5.75 9.25 -1.40
C PHE A 339 5.94 10.32 -2.47
N ASN A 340 5.92 9.95 -3.75
CA ASN A 340 6.20 10.87 -4.86
C ASN A 340 5.35 10.51 -6.10
N ASP A 341 4.05 10.78 -6.07
CA ASP A 341 3.15 10.48 -7.18
C ASP A 341 3.19 11.44 -8.37
N ASN A 342 3.88 12.59 -8.27
CA ASN A 342 4.20 13.34 -9.47
C ASN A 342 5.18 12.56 -10.36
N TYR A 343 6.12 11.84 -9.75
CA TYR A 343 7.05 10.97 -10.47
C TYR A 343 6.39 9.64 -10.85
N THR A 344 5.76 8.95 -9.89
CA THR A 344 5.30 7.57 -10.08
C THR A 344 4.02 7.43 -10.92
N LYS A 345 3.24 8.49 -11.11
CA LYS A 345 2.00 8.50 -11.92
C LYS A 345 2.07 9.43 -13.14
N GLN A 346 3.27 9.64 -13.69
CA GLN A 346 3.44 10.39 -14.94
C GLN A 346 2.58 9.81 -16.08
N PRO A 347 2.23 10.62 -17.12
CA PRO A 347 1.39 10.17 -18.23
C PRO A 347 1.90 8.91 -18.94
N LYS A 348 3.23 8.75 -19.04
CA LYS A 348 3.84 7.59 -19.69
C LYS A 348 3.91 6.35 -18.80
N GLN A 349 3.53 6.49 -17.52
CA GLN A 349 3.66 5.52 -16.43
C GLN A 349 5.07 4.95 -16.30
N ILE A 350 5.70 5.13 -15.14
CA ILE A 350 7.02 4.56 -14.91
C ILE A 350 6.91 3.03 -14.77
N SER A 351 7.86 2.30 -15.33
CA SER A 351 7.99 0.85 -15.12
C SER A 351 8.62 0.54 -13.75
N SER A 352 8.43 -0.68 -13.25
CA SER A 352 9.12 -1.14 -12.04
C SER A 352 10.64 -1.07 -12.16
N LYS A 353 11.19 -1.29 -13.36
CA LYS A 353 12.64 -1.17 -13.59
C LYS A 353 13.11 0.28 -13.45
N GLU A 354 12.43 1.23 -14.09
CA GLU A 354 12.78 2.66 -13.98
C GLU A 354 12.68 3.17 -12.54
N LEU A 355 11.68 2.69 -11.80
CA LEU A 355 11.52 2.99 -10.38
C LEU A 355 12.72 2.49 -9.55
N VAL A 356 13.09 1.22 -9.73
CA VAL A 356 14.22 0.61 -9.02
C VAL A 356 15.55 1.28 -9.39
N ASP A 357 15.76 1.58 -10.66
CA ASP A 357 16.96 2.28 -11.13
C ASP A 357 17.05 3.67 -10.49
N THR A 358 15.93 4.40 -10.42
CA THR A 358 15.85 5.74 -9.79
C THR A 358 16.06 5.68 -8.27
N MET A 359 15.57 4.64 -7.60
CA MET A 359 15.83 4.44 -6.17
C MET A 359 17.31 4.16 -5.89
N LYS A 360 17.99 3.43 -6.78
CA LYS A 360 19.42 3.11 -6.64
C LYS A 360 20.34 4.29 -7.01
N ASP A 361 19.85 5.24 -7.79
CA ASP A 361 20.61 6.42 -8.17
C ASP A 361 20.76 7.39 -6.98
N SER A 362 21.93 7.35 -6.35
CA SER A 362 22.27 8.23 -5.23
C SER A 362 22.26 9.72 -5.58
N SER A 363 22.38 10.08 -6.87
CA SER A 363 22.34 11.48 -7.30
C SER A 363 20.93 12.08 -7.20
N VAL A 364 19.90 11.26 -7.35
CA VAL A 364 18.49 11.64 -7.19
C VAL A 364 18.14 11.86 -5.72
N GLY A 365 18.68 11.03 -4.83
CA GLY A 365 18.39 11.08 -3.40
C GLY A 365 17.01 10.54 -3.02
N TYR A 366 16.31 9.86 -3.92
CA TYR A 366 14.99 9.29 -3.65
C TYR A 366 15.05 8.03 -2.79
N GLY A 367 15.84 7.04 -3.18
CA GLY A 367 15.92 5.78 -2.44
C GLY A 367 16.48 5.92 -1.04
N VAL A 368 17.42 6.85 -0.83
CA VAL A 368 18.06 7.07 0.48
C VAL A 368 17.08 7.55 1.55
N LEU A 369 15.92 8.11 1.17
CA LEU A 369 14.92 8.58 2.11
C LEU A 369 14.15 7.44 2.78
N PHE A 370 14.05 6.26 2.16
CA PHE A 370 13.37 5.09 2.74
C PHE A 370 14.15 4.54 3.93
N GLY A 371 13.59 4.73 5.13
CA GLY A 371 14.25 4.37 6.39
C GLY A 371 15.38 5.32 6.80
N ASN A 372 15.41 6.55 6.27
CA ASN A 372 16.49 7.51 6.55
C ASN A 372 16.54 7.93 8.03
N ASP A 373 17.71 7.78 8.64
CA ASP A 373 18.05 8.24 9.99
C ASP A 373 19.16 9.32 10.01
N SER A 374 19.56 9.84 8.85
CA SER A 374 20.53 10.93 8.72
C SER A 374 19.84 12.28 8.46
N LEU A 375 20.35 13.35 9.09
CA LEU A 375 19.88 14.72 8.83
C LEU A 375 20.50 15.35 7.57
N ASP A 376 21.48 14.68 6.97
CA ASP A 376 22.14 15.12 5.73
C ASP A 376 21.27 14.83 4.50
N ASN A 377 20.42 13.79 4.59
CA ASN A 377 19.52 13.40 3.53
C ASN A 377 18.27 14.28 3.53
N LYS A 378 18.25 15.24 2.61
CA LYS A 378 17.17 16.22 2.48
C LYS A 378 15.95 15.65 1.78
N SER A 379 14.77 16.11 2.21
CA SER A 379 13.50 15.87 1.51
C SER A 379 13.63 16.28 0.05
N ILE A 380 12.88 15.60 -0.81
CA ILE A 380 12.84 15.89 -2.24
C ILE A 380 11.40 16.08 -2.72
N TYR A 381 11.28 16.83 -3.81
CA TYR A 381 10.05 17.07 -4.53
C TYR A 381 10.30 16.83 -6.02
N TYR A 382 9.45 16.03 -6.66
CA TYR A 382 9.46 15.87 -8.11
C TYR A 382 8.57 16.94 -8.73
N ASN A 383 9.18 17.92 -9.38
CA ASN A 383 8.48 19.03 -10.01
C ASN A 383 7.93 18.59 -11.38
N PRO A 384 6.60 18.44 -11.54
CA PRO A 384 6.01 17.95 -12.78
C PRO A 384 6.11 18.96 -13.94
N LYS A 385 6.42 20.24 -13.66
CA LYS A 385 6.61 21.26 -14.70
C LYS A 385 7.99 21.18 -15.33
N THR A 386 9.01 20.86 -14.54
CA THR A 386 10.41 20.79 -14.99
C THR A 386 10.87 19.36 -15.24
N ASN A 387 10.10 18.35 -14.77
CA ASN A 387 10.46 16.94 -14.75
C ASN A 387 11.80 16.69 -14.04
N LYS A 388 12.01 17.37 -12.91
CA LYS A 388 13.24 17.28 -12.12
C LYS A 388 12.95 17.06 -10.65
N TRP A 389 13.87 16.35 -10.01
CA TRP A 389 13.95 16.24 -8.56
C TRP A 389 14.60 17.50 -7.99
N GLU A 390 13.91 18.12 -7.04
CA GLU A 390 14.33 19.33 -6.34
C GLU A 390 14.56 18.98 -4.87
N LYS A 391 15.71 19.36 -4.32
CA LYS A 391 16.03 19.15 -2.90
C LYS A 391 15.43 20.29 -2.08
N GLU A 392 14.82 19.92 -0.98
CA GLU A 392 14.36 20.85 0.05
C GLU A 392 15.50 21.13 1.05
N ASP A 393 15.31 22.12 1.93
CA ASP A 393 16.32 22.54 2.92
C ASP A 393 16.28 21.75 4.24
N PHE A 394 15.36 20.80 4.39
CA PHE A 394 15.13 20.01 5.61
C PHE A 394 15.24 18.51 5.33
N ALA A 395 15.64 17.74 6.33
CA ALA A 395 15.72 16.28 6.29
C ALA A 395 14.33 15.64 6.43
N ALA A 396 14.16 14.50 5.77
CA ALA A 396 12.95 13.70 5.89
C ALA A 396 13.24 12.20 5.86
N SER A 397 12.27 11.41 6.33
CA SER A 397 12.31 9.95 6.31
C SER A 397 11.05 9.37 5.69
N TYR A 398 11.18 8.33 4.86
CA TYR A 398 10.08 7.63 4.23
C TYR A 398 9.89 6.27 4.89
N VAL A 399 8.66 5.95 5.25
CA VAL A 399 8.28 4.68 5.89
C VAL A 399 7.27 3.96 5.01
N LEU A 400 7.74 2.94 4.28
CA LEU A 400 6.87 2.05 3.51
C LEU A 400 6.22 1.03 4.44
N ILE A 401 4.89 0.93 4.43
CA ILE A 401 4.13 -0.12 5.11
C ILE A 401 4.09 -1.35 4.18
N PRO A 402 4.83 -2.41 4.50
CA PRO A 402 4.97 -3.52 3.60
C PRO A 402 3.73 -4.42 3.63
N GLY A 403 3.56 -5.19 2.56
CA GLY A 403 2.59 -6.28 2.50
C GLY A 403 1.28 -5.95 1.81
N ASN A 404 1.06 -4.76 1.24
CA ASN A 404 -0.06 -4.63 0.30
C ASN A 404 0.24 -5.36 -1.03
N SER A 405 0.01 -6.67 -1.02
CA SER A 405 0.20 -7.55 -2.17
C SER A 405 -1.10 -7.79 -2.97
N SER A 406 -2.22 -7.19 -2.55
CA SER A 406 -3.53 -7.42 -3.18
C SER A 406 -3.89 -6.35 -4.20
N HIS A 407 -3.38 -5.13 -4.03
CA HIS A 407 -3.55 -4.03 -4.98
C HIS A 407 -2.41 -3.01 -4.85
N GLY A 408 -2.38 -2.04 -5.75
CA GLY A 408 -1.43 -0.93 -5.73
C GLY A 408 -0.93 -0.54 -7.11
N SER A 409 -0.20 0.58 -7.18
CA SER A 409 0.42 1.09 -8.39
C SER A 409 1.42 0.12 -9.00
N TRP A 410 2.05 -0.73 -8.17
CA TRP A 410 3.03 -1.73 -8.58
C TRP A 410 2.50 -2.73 -9.61
N ILE A 411 1.20 -3.05 -9.60
CA ILE A 411 0.59 -3.95 -10.60
C ILE A 411 0.72 -3.33 -11.98
N ASN A 412 0.29 -2.08 -12.12
CA ASN A 412 0.37 -1.38 -13.40
C ASN A 412 1.82 -1.08 -13.79
N GLN A 413 2.70 -0.74 -12.83
CA GLN A 413 4.12 -0.49 -13.09
C GLN A 413 4.87 -1.74 -13.59
N ALA A 414 4.49 -2.93 -13.11
CA ALA A 414 5.11 -4.18 -13.54
C ALA A 414 4.52 -4.69 -14.86
N LEU A 415 3.20 -4.55 -15.07
CA LEU A 415 2.49 -5.29 -16.11
C LEU A 415 1.89 -4.42 -17.22
N ASN A 416 1.96 -3.09 -17.06
CA ASN A 416 1.34 -2.06 -17.92
C ASN A 416 -0.20 -2.22 -18.11
N ASP A 417 -0.84 -3.09 -17.31
CA ASP A 417 -2.28 -3.36 -17.27
C ASP A 417 -2.59 -4.35 -16.09
N TYR A 418 -3.64 -5.17 -16.23
CA TYR A 418 -3.98 -6.36 -15.42
C TYR A 418 -2.87 -7.43 -15.38
N PHE A 419 -3.06 -8.43 -14.50
CA PHE A 419 -2.10 -9.52 -14.30
C PHE A 419 -1.95 -10.43 -15.55
N ASP A 420 -0.80 -10.32 -16.21
CA ASP A 420 -0.38 -11.07 -17.40
C ASP A 420 0.79 -12.01 -17.04
N LEU A 421 0.52 -13.33 -17.04
CA LEU A 421 1.49 -14.34 -16.62
C LEU A 421 2.71 -14.43 -17.55
N GLN A 422 2.53 -14.25 -18.86
CA GLN A 422 3.67 -14.32 -19.79
C GLN A 422 4.63 -13.18 -19.50
N LYS A 423 4.11 -11.97 -19.29
CA LYS A 423 4.94 -10.82 -18.87
C LYS A 423 5.59 -11.05 -17.51
N VAL A 424 4.88 -11.61 -16.53
CA VAL A 424 5.45 -11.96 -15.22
C VAL A 424 6.61 -12.96 -15.39
N GLU A 425 6.42 -14.02 -16.17
CA GLU A 425 7.46 -15.01 -16.43
C GLU A 425 8.68 -14.40 -17.13
N GLU A 426 8.47 -13.55 -18.13
CA GLU A 426 9.55 -12.85 -18.83
C GLU A 426 10.34 -11.94 -17.89
N LEU A 427 9.64 -11.19 -17.02
CA LEU A 427 10.27 -10.35 -16.00
C LEU A 427 11.10 -11.17 -15.02
N LEU A 428 10.55 -12.29 -14.53
CA LEU A 428 11.25 -13.17 -13.59
C LEU A 428 12.46 -13.85 -14.22
N LYS A 429 12.33 -14.38 -15.45
CA LYS A 429 13.41 -15.06 -16.18
C LYS A 429 14.62 -14.16 -16.46
N LYS A 430 14.40 -12.84 -16.58
CA LYS A 430 15.45 -11.90 -16.92
C LYS A 430 16.43 -11.65 -15.77
N ASP A 431 15.92 -11.42 -14.55
CA ASP A 431 16.72 -10.88 -13.44
C ASP A 431 16.44 -11.55 -12.06
N PHE A 432 15.45 -12.43 -11.94
CA PHE A 432 14.96 -12.91 -10.63
C PHE A 432 14.81 -14.44 -10.52
N MET A 433 15.24 -15.20 -11.54
CA MET A 433 15.21 -16.66 -11.52
C MET A 433 16.61 -17.22 -11.31
N TYR A 434 16.73 -18.09 -10.31
CA TYR A 434 17.87 -18.98 -10.19
C TYR A 434 17.86 -19.95 -11.38
N THR A 435 18.96 -19.96 -12.13
CA THR A 435 19.36 -21.09 -12.96
C THR A 435 20.61 -21.72 -12.36
N PRO A 436 20.85 -23.03 -12.53
CA PRO A 436 22.08 -23.68 -12.07
C PRO A 436 23.37 -22.99 -12.54
N ASP A 437 23.30 -22.23 -13.63
CA ASP A 437 24.39 -21.48 -14.25
C ASP A 437 24.38 -19.97 -13.92
N SER A 438 23.43 -19.49 -13.12
CA SER A 438 23.37 -18.11 -12.64
C SER A 438 24.57 -17.82 -11.73
N LYS A 439 25.34 -16.76 -12.04
CA LYS A 439 26.50 -16.35 -11.24
C LYS A 439 26.13 -15.48 -10.05
#